data_AF-A0A8T6NQD3-F1
#
_entry.id   AF-A0A8T6NQD3-F1
#
_cell.length_a   1.000
_cell.length_b   1.000
_cell.length_c   1.000
_cell.angle_alpha   90.00
_cell.angle_beta   90.00
_cell.angle_gamma   90.00
#
_symmetry.space_group_name_H-M   'P 1'
#
loop_
_entity.id
_entity.type
_entity.pdbx_description
1 polymer ?
#
loop_
_entity_poly.entity_id
_entity_poly.type
_entity_poly.pdbx_seq_one_letter_code
_entity_poly.pdbx_strand_id
1 'polypeptide(L)'
;MSRADKFYRMCTTLPADEDYDDRDETYVPELVEVAKLRDSGALNDAIAYGKSIQKMYPDYDLIAYMVAHIYFQQQQPKEAMDVALAAIRDCKRKYRLYSVVGLAEYDIDNVANALVWWCRSVVAQGLVSDFQEYDPFLHLSYAAEMTRANKEARILMTMVDAIEPQSPRLNDSYLEKMQSVRTSWARAPFVKAIEHIVEQYFT
;
A
#
# COMPACT_ATOMS: atom_id res chain seq x y z
N MET A 1 -27.11 3.77 0.17
CA MET A 1 -25.79 4.29 0.57
C MET A 1 -25.26 5.11 -0.59
N SER A 2 -24.85 6.38 -0.39
CA SER A 2 -24.34 7.20 -1.48
C SER A 2 -22.94 6.73 -1.92
N ARG A 3 -22.49 7.18 -3.10
CA ARG A 3 -21.13 6.89 -3.59
C ARG A 3 -20.06 7.43 -2.64
N ALA A 4 -20.29 8.61 -2.06
CA ALA A 4 -19.40 9.24 -1.10
C ALA A 4 -19.33 8.46 0.21
N ASP A 5 -20.48 8.00 0.74
CA ASP A 5 -20.52 7.18 1.96
C ASP A 5 -19.81 5.84 1.75
N LYS A 6 -20.01 5.23 0.58
CA LYS A 6 -19.31 3.98 0.21
C LYS A 6 -17.80 4.18 0.19
N PHE A 7 -17.32 5.25 -0.44
CA PHE A 7 -15.89 5.59 -0.50
C PHE A 7 -15.31 5.79 0.91
N TYR A 8 -15.95 6.65 1.70
CA TYR A 8 -15.53 6.90 3.09
C TYR A 8 -15.43 5.60 3.88
N ARG A 9 -16.48 4.76 3.84
CA ARG A 9 -16.47 3.46 4.53
C ARG A 9 -15.35 2.56 4.02
N MET A 10 -15.10 2.51 2.72
CA MET A 10 -14.03 1.69 2.16
C MET A 10 -12.63 2.15 2.59
N CYS A 11 -12.42 3.46 2.77
CA CYS A 11 -11.16 4.01 3.29
C CYS A 11 -10.95 3.71 4.78
N THR A 12 -12.02 3.70 5.58
CA THR A 12 -11.92 3.59 7.05
C THR A 12 -12.18 2.19 7.59
N THR A 13 -12.39 1.20 6.72
CA THR A 13 -12.62 -0.20 7.12
C THR A 13 -11.77 -1.15 6.29
N LEU A 14 -11.28 -2.20 6.95
CA LEU A 14 -10.51 -3.25 6.30
C LEU A 14 -11.45 -4.32 5.71
N PRO A 15 -11.10 -4.88 4.53
CA PRO A 15 -11.84 -6.00 3.95
C PRO A 15 -11.58 -7.33 4.66
N ALA A 16 -10.49 -7.43 5.44
CA ALA A 16 -10.11 -8.56 6.27
C ALA A 16 -9.40 -8.03 7.53
N ASP A 17 -9.48 -8.77 8.62
CA ASP A 17 -8.85 -8.40 9.90
C ASP A 17 -7.32 -8.28 9.74
N GLU A 18 -6.70 -7.33 10.43
CA GLU A 18 -5.24 -7.18 10.45
C GLU A 18 -4.69 -7.83 11.71
N ASP A 19 -3.78 -8.78 11.56
CA ASP A 19 -3.11 -9.44 12.67
C ASP A 19 -1.63 -9.02 12.72
N TYR A 20 -1.14 -8.79 13.93
CA TYR A 20 0.30 -8.58 14.14
C TYR A 20 1.09 -9.84 13.75
N ASP A 21 2.19 -9.64 13.04
CA ASP A 21 3.07 -10.71 12.57
C ASP A 21 4.51 -10.43 13.01
N ASP A 22 5.02 -11.25 13.93
CA ASP A 22 6.36 -11.11 14.51
C ASP A 22 7.48 -11.59 13.58
N ARG A 23 7.13 -12.19 12.44
CA ARG A 23 8.09 -12.64 11.44
C ARG A 23 8.71 -11.44 10.71
N ASP A 24 10.04 -11.34 10.81
CA ASP A 24 10.86 -10.40 10.05
C ASP A 24 11.31 -10.99 8.70
N GLU A 25 12.09 -10.22 7.93
CA GLU A 25 12.61 -10.59 6.61
C GLU A 25 13.55 -11.81 6.61
N THR A 26 14.07 -12.21 7.77
CA THR A 26 14.99 -13.35 7.90
C THR A 26 14.27 -14.68 8.15
N TYR A 27 12.96 -14.63 8.43
CA TYR A 27 12.16 -15.81 8.76
C TYR A 27 12.14 -16.87 7.65
N VAL A 28 12.18 -16.44 6.38
CA VAL A 28 12.27 -17.34 5.22
C VAL A 28 13.60 -17.09 4.50
N PRO A 29 14.68 -17.84 4.83
CA PRO A 29 16.00 -17.64 4.24
C PRO A 29 16.02 -17.72 2.72
N GLU A 30 15.11 -18.49 2.12
CA GLU A 30 14.98 -18.66 0.67
C GLU A 30 14.59 -17.36 -0.06
N LEU A 31 14.06 -16.36 0.63
CA LEU A 31 13.77 -15.05 0.03
C LEU A 31 15.03 -14.33 -0.48
N VAL A 32 16.20 -14.63 0.09
CA VAL A 32 17.49 -14.11 -0.40
C VAL A 32 17.72 -14.53 -1.86
N GLU A 33 17.30 -15.73 -2.25
CA GLU A 33 17.45 -16.19 -3.63
C GLU A 33 16.46 -15.50 -4.58
N VAL A 34 15.24 -15.19 -4.12
CA VAL A 34 14.29 -14.36 -4.88
C VAL A 34 14.91 -12.99 -5.17
N ALA A 35 15.53 -12.36 -4.16
CA ALA A 35 16.20 -11.08 -4.33
C ALA A 35 17.38 -11.16 -5.31
N LYS A 36 18.22 -12.19 -5.22
CA LYS A 36 19.33 -12.40 -6.18
C LYS A 36 18.85 -12.57 -7.61
N LEU A 37 17.82 -13.40 -7.83
CA LEU A 37 17.25 -13.61 -9.15
C LEU A 37 16.68 -12.29 -9.71
N ARG A 38 15.95 -11.53 -8.89
CA ARG A 38 15.45 -10.20 -9.24
C ARG A 38 16.60 -9.26 -9.64
N ASP A 39 17.62 -9.14 -8.78
CA ASP A 39 18.73 -8.19 -8.96
C ASP A 39 19.62 -8.57 -10.16
N SER A 40 19.67 -9.85 -10.53
CA SER A 40 20.34 -10.33 -11.75
C SER A 40 19.53 -10.13 -13.04
N GLY A 41 18.27 -9.66 -12.95
CA GLY A 41 17.36 -9.50 -14.08
C GLY A 41 16.63 -10.78 -14.50
N ALA A 42 16.81 -11.89 -13.78
CA ALA A 42 16.09 -13.15 -13.99
C ALA A 42 14.66 -13.08 -13.38
N LEU A 43 13.87 -12.08 -13.81
CA LEU A 43 12.60 -11.71 -13.16
C LEU A 43 11.56 -12.84 -13.18
N ASN A 44 11.46 -13.60 -14.28
CA ASN A 44 10.52 -14.72 -14.38
C ASN A 44 10.89 -15.87 -13.45
N ASP A 45 12.18 -16.15 -13.28
CA ASP A 45 12.67 -17.17 -12.37
C ASP A 45 12.45 -16.73 -10.92
N ALA A 46 12.68 -15.44 -10.62
CA ALA A 46 12.39 -14.85 -9.31
C ALA A 46 10.89 -14.99 -8.95
N ILE A 47 10.00 -14.70 -9.90
CA ILE A 47 8.54 -14.88 -9.73
C ILE A 47 8.19 -16.35 -9.50
N ALA A 48 8.71 -17.26 -10.34
CA ALA A 48 8.43 -18.68 -10.24
C ALA A 48 8.89 -19.25 -8.90
N TYR A 49 10.09 -18.86 -8.47
CA TYR A 49 10.66 -19.26 -7.19
C TYR A 49 9.89 -18.66 -6.01
N GLY A 50 9.59 -17.35 -6.03
CA GLY A 50 8.76 -16.69 -5.01
C GLY A 50 7.38 -17.33 -4.86
N LYS A 51 6.70 -17.64 -5.97
CA LYS A 51 5.41 -18.36 -5.95
C LYS A 51 5.54 -19.79 -5.39
N SER A 52 6.68 -20.45 -5.55
CA SER A 52 6.92 -21.75 -4.93
C SER A 52 7.07 -21.66 -3.41
N ILE A 53 7.76 -20.62 -2.91
CA ILE A 53 7.90 -20.33 -1.49
C ILE A 53 6.54 -19.94 -0.89
N GLN A 54 5.74 -19.14 -1.60
CA GLN A 54 4.41 -18.74 -1.15
C GLN A 54 3.49 -19.93 -0.89
N LYS A 55 3.65 -21.05 -1.62
CA LYS A 55 2.89 -22.28 -1.34
C LYS A 55 3.28 -22.95 -0.02
N MET A 56 4.53 -22.77 0.42
CA MET A 56 5.04 -23.31 1.69
C MET A 56 4.70 -22.40 2.88
N TYR A 57 4.64 -21.09 2.64
CA TYR A 57 4.34 -20.07 3.64
C TYR A 57 3.19 -19.16 3.16
N PRO A 58 1.97 -19.70 3.03
CA PRO A 58 0.84 -18.97 2.41
C PRO A 58 0.37 -17.77 3.24
N ASP A 59 0.67 -17.74 4.54
CA ASP A 59 0.23 -16.70 5.46
C ASP A 59 1.29 -15.60 5.68
N TYR A 60 2.41 -15.62 4.95
CA TYR A 60 3.51 -14.68 5.10
C TYR A 60 3.53 -13.65 3.95
N ASP A 61 3.24 -12.40 4.29
CA ASP A 61 2.96 -11.32 3.35
C ASP A 61 4.16 -10.95 2.47
N LEU A 62 5.36 -10.98 3.04
CA LEU A 62 6.58 -10.48 2.39
C LEU A 62 6.85 -11.20 1.06
N ILE A 63 6.52 -12.49 0.96
CA ILE A 63 6.71 -13.25 -0.28
C ILE A 63 5.81 -12.70 -1.39
N ALA A 64 4.52 -12.53 -1.10
CA ALA A 64 3.55 -12.00 -2.06
C ALA A 64 3.88 -10.55 -2.45
N TYR A 65 4.28 -9.74 -1.46
CA TYR A 65 4.77 -8.38 -1.66
C TYR A 65 5.97 -8.32 -2.61
N MET A 66 7.01 -9.12 -2.36
CA MET A 66 8.19 -9.18 -3.23
C MET A 66 7.84 -9.61 -4.65
N VAL A 67 6.99 -10.64 -4.81
CA VAL A 67 6.54 -11.10 -6.14
C VAL A 67 5.77 -9.99 -6.87
N ALA A 68 4.89 -9.26 -6.18
CA ALA A 68 4.15 -8.16 -6.78
C ALA A 68 5.06 -6.99 -7.21
N HIS A 69 6.09 -6.66 -6.42
CA HIS A 69 7.08 -5.66 -6.83
C HIS A 69 7.90 -6.07 -8.05
N ILE A 70 8.17 -7.37 -8.24
CA ILE A 70 8.82 -7.85 -9.46
C ILE A 70 7.89 -7.65 -10.68
N TYR A 71 6.58 -7.85 -10.54
CA TYR A 71 5.63 -7.53 -11.61
C TYR A 71 5.60 -6.04 -11.94
N PHE A 72 5.73 -5.14 -10.96
CA PHE A 72 5.90 -3.70 -11.24
C PHE A 72 7.17 -3.40 -12.04
N GLN A 73 8.29 -4.07 -11.75
CA GLN A 73 9.51 -3.94 -12.56
C GLN A 73 9.30 -4.37 -14.02
N GLN A 74 8.36 -5.29 -14.27
CA GLN A 74 7.95 -5.74 -15.60
C GLN A 74 6.83 -4.90 -16.23
N GLN A 75 6.40 -3.79 -15.59
CA GLN A 75 5.26 -2.96 -16.03
C GLN A 75 3.95 -3.76 -16.14
N GLN A 76 3.74 -4.70 -15.21
CA GLN A 76 2.57 -5.58 -15.14
C GLN A 76 1.75 -5.29 -13.87
N PRO A 77 1.10 -4.11 -13.76
CA PRO A 77 0.40 -3.71 -12.54
C PRO A 77 -0.82 -4.59 -12.23
N LYS A 78 -1.46 -5.19 -13.24
CA LYS A 78 -2.62 -6.08 -13.03
C LYS A 78 -2.20 -7.39 -12.37
N GLU A 79 -1.10 -7.97 -12.83
CA GLU A 79 -0.53 -9.18 -12.28
C GLU A 79 -0.02 -8.94 -10.84
N ALA A 80 0.59 -7.78 -10.58
CA ALA A 80 0.95 -7.35 -9.23
C ALA A 80 -0.28 -7.27 -8.30
N MET A 81 -1.36 -6.65 -8.79
CA MET A 81 -2.63 -6.55 -8.06
C MET A 81 -3.24 -7.92 -7.78
N ASP A 82 -3.28 -8.82 -8.76
CA ASP A 82 -3.86 -10.16 -8.61
C ASP A 82 -3.12 -10.97 -7.55
N VAL A 83 -1.79 -10.87 -7.50
CA VAL A 83 -0.97 -11.52 -6.45
C VAL A 83 -1.32 -10.97 -5.07
N ALA A 84 -1.38 -9.65 -4.92
CA ALA A 84 -1.66 -9.03 -3.63
C ALA A 84 -3.09 -9.31 -3.15
N LEU A 85 -4.09 -9.20 -4.03
CA LEU A 85 -5.49 -9.51 -3.71
C LEU A 85 -5.70 -10.96 -3.30
N ALA A 86 -5.02 -11.91 -3.97
CA ALA A 86 -5.08 -13.32 -3.58
C ALA A 86 -4.46 -13.55 -2.19
N ALA A 87 -3.35 -12.88 -1.88
CA ALA A 87 -2.64 -13.03 -0.61
C ALA A 87 -3.36 -12.37 0.59
N ILE A 88 -4.10 -11.27 0.37
CA ILE A 88 -4.84 -10.56 1.43
C ILE A 88 -5.76 -11.47 2.24
N ARG A 89 -6.31 -12.53 1.63
CA ARG A 89 -7.19 -13.47 2.32
C ARG A 89 -6.46 -14.32 3.36
N ASP A 90 -5.22 -14.70 3.07
CA ASP A 90 -4.52 -15.77 3.77
C ASP A 90 -3.39 -15.25 4.68
N CYS A 91 -2.82 -14.07 4.39
CA CYS A 91 -1.72 -13.48 5.17
C CYS A 91 -2.20 -12.86 6.48
N LYS A 92 -1.37 -12.93 7.53
CA LYS A 92 -1.63 -12.25 8.82
C LYS A 92 -1.55 -10.74 8.67
N ARG A 93 -0.34 -10.26 8.31
CA ARG A 93 -0.05 -8.88 7.91
C ARG A 93 -0.58 -8.61 6.50
N LYS A 94 -1.33 -7.54 6.30
CA LYS A 94 -1.94 -7.20 4.99
C LYS A 94 -1.65 -5.77 4.57
N TYR A 95 -1.13 -4.91 5.45
CA TYR A 95 -0.87 -3.51 5.09
C TYR A 95 0.09 -3.34 3.89
N ARG A 96 1.13 -4.17 3.75
CA ARG A 96 2.02 -4.14 2.58
C ARG A 96 1.29 -4.50 1.29
N LEU A 97 0.40 -5.50 1.37
CA LEU A 97 -0.42 -5.92 0.23
C LEU A 97 -1.43 -4.85 -0.16
N TYR A 98 -2.03 -4.15 0.81
CA TYR A 98 -2.88 -2.99 0.52
C TYR A 98 -2.10 -1.86 -0.17
N SER A 99 -0.84 -1.61 0.23
CA SER A 99 0.03 -0.63 -0.44
C SER A 99 0.23 -0.99 -1.92
N VAL A 100 0.58 -2.25 -2.20
CA VAL A 100 0.76 -2.79 -3.56
C VAL A 100 -0.51 -2.64 -4.42
N VAL A 101 -1.68 -2.98 -3.88
CA VAL A 101 -2.95 -2.81 -4.62
C VAL A 101 -3.21 -1.33 -4.90
N GLY A 102 -2.88 -0.44 -3.96
CA GLY A 102 -2.96 1.00 -4.17
C GLY A 102 -2.09 1.50 -5.30
N LEU A 103 -0.83 1.04 -5.36
CA LEU A 103 0.09 1.33 -6.48
C LEU A 103 -0.45 0.81 -7.81
N ALA A 104 -1.00 -0.40 -7.84
CA ALA A 104 -1.51 -1.00 -9.07
C ALA A 104 -2.75 -0.26 -9.59
N GLU A 105 -3.69 0.07 -8.72
CA GLU A 105 -4.88 0.87 -9.04
C GLU A 105 -4.48 2.27 -9.51
N TYR A 106 -3.44 2.84 -8.90
CA TYR A 106 -2.88 4.08 -9.35
C TYR A 106 -2.36 3.93 -10.78
N ASP A 107 -1.47 2.98 -11.08
CA ASP A 107 -0.88 2.77 -12.40
C ASP A 107 -1.92 2.60 -13.51
N ILE A 108 -3.06 1.96 -13.24
CA ILE A 108 -4.16 1.78 -14.20
C ILE A 108 -5.19 2.93 -14.24
N ASP A 109 -4.80 4.12 -13.78
CA ASP A 109 -5.57 5.38 -13.79
C ASP A 109 -6.82 5.39 -12.88
N ASN A 110 -6.85 4.53 -11.86
CA ASN A 110 -7.93 4.45 -10.90
C ASN A 110 -7.58 5.09 -9.56
N VAL A 111 -7.28 6.39 -9.59
CA VAL A 111 -6.79 7.16 -8.43
C VAL A 111 -7.73 7.08 -7.22
N ALA A 112 -9.05 7.05 -7.43
CA ALA A 112 -10.00 6.92 -6.32
C ALA A 112 -9.84 5.58 -5.58
N ASN A 113 -9.68 4.47 -6.29
CA ASN A 113 -9.43 3.19 -5.63
C ASN A 113 -8.04 3.14 -5.01
N ALA A 114 -7.03 3.75 -5.63
CA ALA A 114 -5.69 3.84 -5.04
C ALA A 114 -5.74 4.48 -3.64
N LEU A 115 -6.46 5.60 -3.49
CA LEU A 115 -6.67 6.26 -2.20
C LEU A 115 -7.36 5.34 -1.17
N VAL A 116 -8.34 4.54 -1.59
CA VAL A 116 -8.99 3.56 -0.71
C VAL A 116 -7.98 2.56 -0.17
N TRP A 117 -7.15 1.99 -1.04
CA TRP A 117 -6.19 0.96 -0.66
C TRP A 117 -5.05 1.49 0.20
N TRP A 118 -4.53 2.68 -0.10
CA TRP A 118 -3.55 3.32 0.77
C TRP A 118 -4.15 3.66 2.13
N CYS A 119 -5.39 4.16 2.20
CA CYS A 119 -6.07 4.38 3.49
C CYS A 119 -6.18 3.07 4.29
N ARG A 120 -6.53 1.95 3.65
CA ARG A 120 -6.57 0.64 4.31
C ARG A 120 -5.21 0.21 4.82
N SER A 121 -4.15 0.45 4.05
CA SER A 121 -2.79 0.17 4.50
C SER A 121 -2.43 0.96 5.77
N VAL A 122 -2.75 2.25 5.82
CA VAL A 122 -2.52 3.08 7.01
C VAL A 122 -3.38 2.65 8.20
N VAL A 123 -4.67 2.35 7.99
CA VAL A 123 -5.58 1.84 9.03
C VAL A 123 -5.06 0.52 9.60
N ALA A 124 -4.62 -0.39 8.74
CA ALA A 124 -4.04 -1.67 9.14
C ALA A 124 -2.80 -1.48 10.01
N GLN A 125 -1.83 -0.66 9.59
CA GLN A 125 -0.64 -0.34 10.40
C GLN A 125 -1.00 0.28 11.75
N GLY A 126 -1.99 1.19 11.77
CA GLY A 126 -2.50 1.80 13.00
C GLY A 126 -3.16 0.81 13.97
N LEU A 127 -3.92 -0.15 13.47
CA LEU A 127 -4.61 -1.16 14.30
C LEU A 127 -3.64 -2.09 15.05
N VAL A 128 -2.54 -2.48 14.40
CA VAL A 128 -1.53 -3.36 15.01
C VAL A 128 -0.33 -2.60 15.58
N SER A 129 -0.32 -1.27 15.47
CA SER A 129 0.79 -0.40 15.89
C SER A 129 2.16 -0.83 15.30
N ASP A 130 2.15 -1.34 14.06
CA ASP A 130 3.33 -1.78 13.32
C ASP A 130 3.52 -0.89 12.09
N PHE A 131 4.42 0.10 12.20
CA PHE A 131 4.67 1.12 11.18
C PHE A 131 5.95 0.79 10.41
N GLN A 132 5.82 0.05 9.30
CA GLN A 132 6.96 -0.43 8.51
C GLN A 132 6.85 -0.06 7.03
N GLU A 133 5.66 0.29 6.54
CA GLU A 133 5.40 0.55 5.13
C GLU A 133 5.07 2.04 4.95
N TYR A 134 6.06 2.81 4.50
CA TYR A 134 5.98 4.27 4.41
C TYR A 134 5.24 4.75 3.15
N ASP A 135 5.27 4.00 2.05
CA ASP A 135 4.67 4.37 0.75
C ASP A 135 3.21 4.87 0.85
N PRO A 136 2.27 4.19 1.55
CA PRO A 136 0.89 4.64 1.65
C PRO A 136 0.78 5.98 2.38
N PHE A 137 1.62 6.25 3.39
CA PHE A 137 1.65 7.54 4.07
C PHE A 137 2.12 8.65 3.13
N LEU A 138 3.13 8.36 2.30
CA LEU A 138 3.67 9.29 1.31
C LEU A 138 2.61 9.66 0.26
N HIS A 139 1.93 8.68 -0.31
CA HIS A 139 0.88 8.95 -1.30
C HIS A 139 -0.29 9.73 -0.70
N LEU A 140 -0.72 9.36 0.52
CA LEU A 140 -1.82 10.04 1.19
C LEU A 140 -1.46 11.45 1.65
N SER A 141 -0.20 11.72 2.03
CA SER A 141 0.24 13.07 2.40
C SER A 141 0.10 14.03 1.22
N TYR A 142 0.53 13.60 0.03
CA TYR A 142 0.37 14.40 -1.19
C TYR A 142 -1.11 14.56 -1.57
N ALA A 143 -1.90 13.50 -1.51
CA ALA A 143 -3.34 13.60 -1.80
C ALA A 143 -4.06 14.55 -0.81
N ALA A 144 -3.69 14.53 0.46
CA ALA A 144 -4.19 15.43 1.50
C ALA A 144 -3.81 16.88 1.20
N GLU A 145 -2.57 17.16 0.82
CA GLU A 145 -2.13 18.50 0.40
C GLU A 145 -2.93 18.99 -0.83
N MET A 146 -3.10 18.12 -1.84
CA MET A 146 -3.88 18.47 -3.04
C MET A 146 -5.33 18.83 -2.70
N THR A 147 -5.91 18.20 -1.68
CA THR A 147 -7.29 18.43 -1.24
C THR A 147 -7.44 19.50 -0.15
N ARG A 148 -6.32 20.10 0.29
CA ARG A 148 -6.19 21.14 1.34
C ARG A 148 -6.39 20.64 2.78
N ALA A 149 -6.25 19.34 3.03
CA ALA A 149 -6.17 18.74 4.36
C ALA A 149 -4.73 18.87 4.91
N ASN A 150 -4.26 20.12 5.09
CA ASN A 150 -2.85 20.43 5.33
C ASN A 150 -2.33 19.96 6.70
N LYS A 151 -3.20 19.79 7.69
CA LYS A 151 -2.81 19.27 9.01
C LYS A 151 -2.50 17.78 8.88
N GLU A 152 -3.41 17.04 8.25
CA GLU A 152 -3.34 15.60 8.03
C GLU A 152 -2.15 15.27 7.13
N ALA A 153 -1.95 16.04 6.05
CA ALA A 153 -0.78 15.92 5.17
C ALA A 153 0.55 15.96 5.93
N ARG A 154 0.70 16.89 6.89
CA ARG A 154 1.93 17.03 7.69
C ARG A 154 2.15 15.87 8.65
N ILE A 155 1.08 15.38 9.27
CA ILE A 155 1.16 14.22 10.18
C ILE A 155 1.58 12.98 9.39
N LEU A 156 0.96 12.73 8.24
CA LEU A 156 1.32 11.60 7.38
C LEU A 156 2.78 11.70 6.88
N MET A 157 3.24 12.89 6.48
CA MET A 157 4.64 13.08 6.10
C MET A 157 5.60 12.85 7.27
N THR A 158 5.21 13.19 8.49
CA THR A 158 6.01 12.89 9.69
C THR A 158 6.12 11.38 9.90
N MET A 159 5.07 10.61 9.61
CA MET A 159 5.12 9.15 9.63
C MET A 159 6.07 8.60 8.56
N VAL A 160 6.06 9.15 7.34
CA VAL A 160 7.02 8.79 6.29
C VAL A 160 8.44 8.98 6.79
N ASP A 161 8.75 10.15 7.35
CA ASP A 161 10.10 10.49 7.81
C ASP A 161 10.53 9.70 9.04
N ALA A 162 9.58 9.23 9.85
CA ALA A 162 9.85 8.35 10.98
C ALA A 162 10.16 6.91 10.57
N ILE A 163 9.49 6.40 9.53
CA ILE A 163 9.69 5.04 9.01
C ILE A 163 10.94 4.98 8.12
N GLU A 164 11.05 5.89 7.14
CA GLU A 164 12.13 5.91 6.16
C GLU A 164 12.60 7.36 5.92
N PRO A 165 13.55 7.87 6.75
CA PRO A 165 14.00 9.26 6.71
C PRO A 165 14.62 9.70 5.37
N GLN A 166 15.13 8.74 4.58
CA GLN A 166 15.77 8.99 3.29
C GLN A 166 14.87 8.60 2.11
N SER A 167 13.57 8.38 2.36
CA SER A 167 12.62 7.99 1.32
C SER A 167 12.59 9.04 0.20
N PRO A 168 12.71 8.62 -1.07
CA PRO A 168 12.54 9.54 -2.19
C PRO A 168 11.11 10.07 -2.19
N ARG A 169 10.96 11.36 -2.45
CA ARG A 169 9.64 11.98 -2.62
C ARG A 169 9.05 11.64 -3.98
N LEU A 170 7.74 11.80 -4.13
CA LEU A 170 7.07 11.59 -5.41
C LEU A 170 7.59 12.57 -6.46
N ASN A 171 7.81 12.06 -7.67
CA ASN A 171 8.22 12.87 -8.82
C ASN A 171 7.03 13.62 -9.45
N ASP A 172 7.33 14.57 -10.34
CA ASP A 172 6.30 15.42 -10.97
C ASP A 172 5.24 14.63 -11.74
N SER A 173 5.63 13.56 -12.43
CA SER A 173 4.69 12.70 -13.17
C SER A 173 3.67 12.02 -12.24
N TYR A 174 4.11 11.56 -11.07
CA TYR A 174 3.21 11.07 -10.04
C TYR A 174 2.30 12.18 -9.51
N LEU A 175 2.82 13.39 -9.30
CA LEU A 175 2.01 14.48 -8.78
C LEU A 175 0.94 14.93 -9.80
N GLU A 176 1.25 14.99 -11.08
CA GLU A 176 0.32 15.38 -12.15
C GLU A 176 -0.96 14.55 -12.14
N LYS A 177 -0.83 13.23 -12.06
CA LYS A 177 -1.99 12.33 -12.04
C LYS A 177 -2.75 12.40 -10.71
N MET A 178 -2.06 12.61 -9.58
CA MET A 178 -2.70 12.86 -8.29
C MET A 178 -3.52 14.17 -8.26
N GLN A 179 -3.20 15.16 -9.11
CA GLN A 179 -3.97 16.42 -9.17
C GLN A 179 -5.45 16.20 -9.54
N SER A 180 -5.77 15.10 -10.24
CA SER A 180 -7.16 14.73 -10.58
C SER A 180 -8.07 14.61 -9.35
N VAL A 181 -7.51 14.30 -8.17
CA VAL A 181 -8.26 14.22 -6.91
C VAL A 181 -8.95 15.55 -6.58
N ARG A 182 -8.32 16.70 -6.92
CA ARG A 182 -8.78 18.07 -6.58
C ARG A 182 -10.19 18.39 -7.09
N THR A 183 -10.53 17.85 -8.24
CA THR A 183 -11.79 18.10 -8.94
C THR A 183 -12.69 16.86 -8.98
N SER A 184 -12.20 15.74 -8.46
CA SER A 184 -12.95 14.48 -8.41
C SER A 184 -14.11 14.52 -7.41
N TRP A 185 -15.11 13.68 -7.65
CA TRP A 185 -16.18 13.38 -6.70
C TRP A 185 -15.65 12.81 -5.36
N ALA A 186 -14.44 12.24 -5.36
CA ALA A 186 -13.84 11.60 -4.19
C ALA A 186 -13.19 12.61 -3.23
N ARG A 187 -12.99 13.88 -3.64
CA ARG A 187 -12.31 14.89 -2.82
C ARG A 187 -12.88 15.03 -1.42
N ALA A 188 -14.17 15.37 -1.31
CA ALA A 188 -14.81 15.63 -0.02
C ALA A 188 -14.85 14.38 0.88
N PRO A 189 -15.28 13.19 0.40
CA PRO A 189 -15.24 11.99 1.25
C PRO A 189 -13.81 11.53 1.60
N PHE A 190 -12.82 11.81 0.75
CA PHE A 190 -11.41 11.56 1.07
C PHE A 190 -10.91 12.43 2.23
N VAL A 191 -11.17 13.74 2.20
CA VAL A 191 -10.80 14.64 3.31
C VAL A 191 -11.40 14.14 4.62
N LYS A 192 -12.70 13.81 4.61
CA LYS A 192 -13.36 13.24 5.79
C LYS A 192 -12.73 11.92 6.25
N ALA A 193 -12.32 11.06 5.32
CA ALA A 193 -11.67 9.79 5.65
C ALA A 193 -10.30 10.00 6.29
N ILE A 194 -9.47 10.90 5.74
CA ILE A 194 -8.11 11.11 6.24
C ILE A 194 -8.10 11.83 7.59
N GLU A 195 -9.03 12.78 7.80
CA GLU A 195 -9.27 13.39 9.12
C GLU A 195 -9.58 12.31 10.16
N HIS A 196 -10.53 11.42 9.85
CA HIS A 196 -10.91 10.33 10.74
C HIS A 196 -9.74 9.37 11.04
N ILE A 197 -9.00 8.95 10.02
CA ILE A 197 -7.85 8.05 10.20
C ILE A 197 -6.81 8.70 11.11
N VAL A 198 -6.49 9.97 10.88
CA VAL A 198 -5.51 10.69 11.69
C VAL A 198 -5.96 10.84 13.14
N GLU A 199 -7.22 11.20 13.37
CA GLU A 199 -7.79 11.33 14.72
C GLU A 199 -7.89 9.99 15.49
N GLN A 200 -8.01 8.86 14.79
CA GLN A 200 -8.13 7.56 15.45
C GLN A 200 -6.79 6.90 15.75
N TYR A 201 -5.78 7.12 14.91
CA TYR A 201 -4.54 6.33 14.97
C TYR A 201 -3.26 7.13 15.25
N PHE A 202 -3.29 8.47 15.14
CA PHE A 202 -2.07 9.31 15.20
C PHE A 202 -2.15 10.50 16.18
N THR A 203 -3.16 10.54 17.05
CA THR A 203 -3.32 11.53 18.11
C THR A 203 -3.49 10.87 19.46
#